data_AF-A0A9P6RKP2-F1
#
_entry.id   AF-A0A9P6RKP2-F1
#
_cell.length_a   1.000
_cell.length_b   1.000
_cell.length_c   1.000
_cell.angle_alpha   90.00
_cell.angle_beta   90.00
_cell.angle_gamma   90.00
#
_symmetry.space_group_name_H-M   'P 1'
#
loop_
_entity.id
_entity.type
_entity.pdbx_description
1 polymer ?
#
loop_
_entity_poly.entity_id
_entity_poly.type
_entity_poly.pdbx_seq_one_letter_code
_entity_poly.pdbx_strand_id
1 'polypeptide(L)'
;MSNIGYPQTGLSAQGFYSKALHEADPNKRRRLFADARQSNLCTFQIYVLDAEAEERWGADSTRLGVILSKGIVVYKNPAGQGAHCAKVSSATWLQEAAAADRRGSVKTAAALRKAVAEHQ
;
A
#
# COMPACT_ATOMS: atom_id res chain seq x y z
N MET A 1 -24.93 18.33 2.62
CA MET A 1 -24.91 16.91 2.22
C MET A 1 -23.95 16.18 3.16
N SER A 2 -24.45 15.28 4.01
CA SER A 2 -23.61 14.49 4.92
C SER A 2 -22.67 13.60 4.12
N ASN A 3 -21.35 13.77 4.29
CA ASN A 3 -20.37 12.78 3.86
C ASN A 3 -20.66 11.48 4.61
N ILE A 4 -21.27 10.52 3.92
CA ILE A 4 -21.44 9.15 4.41
C ILE A 4 -20.03 8.57 4.62
N GLY A 5 -19.58 8.60 5.86
CA GLY A 5 -19.18 7.40 6.59
C GLY A 5 -17.84 6.74 6.27
N TYR A 6 -16.82 7.48 5.85
CA TYR A 6 -15.45 6.95 5.93
C TYR A 6 -14.84 7.31 7.29
N PRO A 7 -14.40 6.33 8.10
CA PRO A 7 -13.79 6.62 9.39
C PRO A 7 -12.51 7.42 9.17
N GLN A 8 -12.51 8.70 9.56
CA GLN A 8 -11.31 9.53 9.58
C GLN A 8 -10.53 9.20 10.84
N THR A 9 -9.57 8.29 10.72
CA THR A 9 -8.66 7.93 11.81
C THR A 9 -7.73 9.08 12.22
N GLY A 10 -7.64 10.14 11.40
CA GLY A 10 -6.73 11.27 11.59
C GLY A 10 -5.25 10.95 11.31
N LEU A 11 -4.93 9.71 10.92
CA LEU A 11 -3.56 9.26 10.67
C LEU A 11 -3.22 9.34 9.18
N SER A 12 -2.03 9.86 8.89
CA SER A 12 -1.41 9.77 7.57
C SER A 12 -0.94 8.34 7.28
N ALA A 13 -0.62 8.06 6.01
CA ALA A 13 -0.05 6.78 5.59
C ALA A 13 1.19 6.37 6.42
N GLN A 14 2.07 7.33 6.74
CA GLN A 14 3.24 7.10 7.58
C GLN A 14 2.88 6.80 9.04
N GLY A 15 1.80 7.39 9.56
CA GLY A 15 1.29 7.10 10.89
C GLY A 15 0.78 5.67 11.02
N PHE A 16 0.05 5.18 10.01
CA PHE A 16 -0.36 3.78 9.92
C PHE A 16 0.84 2.82 9.81
N TYR A 17 1.81 3.16 8.96
CA TYR A 17 3.05 2.41 8.83
C TYR A 17 3.78 2.29 10.16
N SER A 18 4.00 3.41 10.85
CA SER A 18 4.68 3.43 12.16
C SER A 18 3.96 2.56 13.19
N LYS A 19 2.62 2.61 13.24
CA LYS A 19 1.82 1.72 14.10
C LYS A 19 1.97 0.25 13.72
N ALA A 20 1.95 -0.09 12.44
CA ALA A 20 2.08 -1.47 11.98
C ALA A 20 3.46 -2.08 12.26
N LEU A 21 4.53 -1.28 12.27
CA LEU A 21 5.87 -1.74 12.62
C LEU A 21 5.97 -2.22 14.08
N HIS A 22 5.11 -1.71 14.97
CA HIS A 22 5.09 -2.05 16.39
C HIS A 22 3.98 -3.05 16.77
N GLU A 23 3.18 -3.50 15.80
CA GLU A 23 2.10 -4.45 16.04
C GLU A 23 2.53 -5.86 15.64
N ALA A 24 2.66 -6.77 16.61
CA ALA A 24 3.10 -8.14 16.39
C ALA A 24 2.00 -9.03 15.80
N ASP A 25 0.72 -8.71 16.04
CA ASP A 25 -0.40 -9.48 15.52
C ASP A 25 -0.64 -9.18 14.02
N PRO A 26 -0.50 -10.19 13.14
CA PRO A 26 -0.73 -10.02 11.70
C PRO A 26 -2.17 -9.62 11.37
N ASN A 27 -3.17 -10.01 12.16
CA ASN A 27 -4.56 -9.60 11.92
C ASN A 27 -4.74 -8.11 12.18
N LYS A 28 -4.16 -7.60 13.26
CA LYS A 28 -4.23 -6.18 13.60
C LYS A 28 -3.48 -5.31 12.60
N ARG A 29 -2.28 -5.72 12.16
CA ARG A 29 -1.55 -5.02 11.07
C ARG A 29 -2.38 -4.92 9.79
N ARG A 30 -2.96 -6.04 9.36
CA ARG A 30 -3.84 -6.09 8.18
C ARG A 30 -5.05 -5.18 8.34
N ARG A 31 -5.62 -5.12 9.54
CA ARG A 31 -6.73 -4.21 9.83
C ARG A 31 -6.29 -2.75 9.80
N LEU A 32 -5.14 -2.40 10.37
CA LEU A 32 -4.57 -1.06 10.30
C LEU A 32 -4.42 -0.57 8.86
N PHE A 33 -3.88 -1.39 7.96
CA PHE A 33 -3.75 -1.01 6.55
C PHE A 33 -5.08 -1.02 5.78
N ALA A 34 -6.05 -1.85 6.18
CA ALA A 34 -7.40 -1.75 5.63
C ALA A 34 -8.05 -0.41 6.00
N ASP A 35 -7.96 -0.01 7.28
CA ASP A 35 -8.47 1.27 7.76
C ASP A 35 -7.68 2.46 7.15
N ALA A 36 -6.37 2.30 6.92
CA ALA A 36 -5.54 3.29 6.23
C ALA A 36 -6.05 3.58 4.82
N ARG A 37 -6.33 2.54 4.04
CA ARG A 37 -6.85 2.67 2.66
C ARG A 37 -8.23 3.31 2.63
N GLN A 38 -9.09 3.03 3.62
CA GLN A 38 -10.42 3.64 3.72
C GLN A 38 -10.36 5.12 4.13
N SER A 39 -9.43 5.49 5.00
CA SER A 39 -9.26 6.86 5.50
C SER A 39 -8.43 7.76 4.58
N ASN A 40 -7.62 7.18 3.68
CA ASN A 40 -6.70 7.88 2.78
C ASN A 40 -6.83 7.33 1.34
N LEU A 41 -8.03 7.44 0.76
CA LEU A 41 -8.41 6.76 -0.49
C LEU A 41 -7.47 7.03 -1.68
N CYS A 42 -6.90 8.23 -1.81
CA CYS A 42 -6.02 8.56 -2.94
C CYS A 42 -4.52 8.35 -2.66
N THR A 43 -4.15 7.75 -1.53
CA THR A 43 -2.75 7.55 -1.14
C THR A 43 -2.27 6.14 -1.50
N PHE A 44 -1.82 5.97 -2.73
CA PHE A 44 -1.38 4.67 -3.25
C PHE A 44 -0.17 4.09 -2.49
N GLN A 45 0.68 4.95 -1.91
CA GLN A 45 1.85 4.54 -1.14
C GLN A 45 1.50 3.64 0.04
N ILE A 46 0.24 3.65 0.53
CA ILE A 46 -0.22 2.77 1.59
C ILE A 46 -0.02 1.29 1.23
N TYR A 47 -0.15 0.92 -0.04
CA TYR A 47 0.09 -0.46 -0.48
C TYR A 47 1.58 -0.85 -0.43
N VAL A 48 2.47 0.10 -0.72
CA VAL A 48 3.92 -0.11 -0.60
C VAL A 48 4.30 -0.23 0.86
N LEU A 49 3.84 0.69 1.71
CA LEU A 49 4.10 0.69 3.15
C LEU A 49 3.54 -0.55 3.86
N ASP A 50 2.38 -1.07 3.43
CA ASP A 50 1.82 -2.34 3.91
C ASP A 50 2.76 -3.52 3.61
N ALA A 51 3.23 -3.61 2.36
CA ALA A 51 4.19 -4.62 1.97
C ALA A 51 5.51 -4.50 2.76
N GLU A 52 6.05 -3.29 2.95
CA GLU A 52 7.27 -3.08 3.73
C GLU A 52 7.10 -3.50 5.20
N ALA A 53 5.94 -3.20 5.80
CA ALA A 53 5.65 -3.62 7.16
C ALA A 53 5.55 -5.15 7.27
N GLU A 54 4.87 -5.80 6.34
CA GLU A 54 4.74 -7.26 6.30
C GLU A 54 6.09 -7.95 6.02
N GLU A 55 6.93 -7.38 5.15
CA GLU A 55 8.30 -7.87 4.91
C GLU A 55 9.12 -7.88 6.20
N ARG A 56 9.03 -6.81 7.01
CA ARG A 56 9.73 -6.74 8.29
C ARG A 56 9.29 -7.82 9.27
N TRP A 57 8.03 -8.25 9.18
CA TRP A 57 7.49 -9.36 9.95
C TRP A 57 7.71 -10.73 9.29
N GLY A 58 8.53 -10.81 8.24
CA GLY A 58 8.94 -12.06 7.62
C GLY A 58 8.01 -12.58 6.53
N ALA A 59 7.10 -11.76 5.99
CA ALA A 59 6.27 -12.16 4.86
C ALA A 59 7.11 -12.56 3.63
N ASP A 60 6.62 -13.56 2.90
CA ASP A 60 7.25 -14.03 1.67
C ASP A 60 6.91 -13.15 0.46
N SER A 61 7.67 -13.32 -0.63
CA SER A 61 7.49 -12.54 -1.86
C SER A 61 6.11 -12.71 -2.49
N THR A 62 5.44 -13.85 -2.26
CA THR A 62 4.08 -14.11 -2.76
C THR A 62 3.08 -13.19 -2.08
N ARG A 63 3.14 -13.10 -0.74
CA ARG A 63 2.29 -12.23 0.05
C ARG A 63 2.49 -10.76 -0.30
N LEU A 64 3.76 -10.34 -0.42
CA LEU A 64 4.11 -8.98 -0.82
C LEU A 64 3.56 -8.66 -2.22
N GLY A 65 3.74 -9.57 -3.18
CA GLY A 65 3.19 -9.45 -4.52
C GLY A 65 1.67 -9.26 -4.53
N VAL A 66 0.92 -10.04 -3.76
CA VAL A 66 -0.55 -9.90 -3.65
C VAL A 66 -0.96 -8.50 -3.16
N ILE A 67 -0.26 -7.96 -2.16
CA ILE A 67 -0.53 -6.61 -1.63
C ILE A 67 -0.28 -5.57 -2.72
N LEU A 68 0.86 -5.64 -3.40
CA LEU A 68 1.31 -4.66 -4.38
C LEU A 68 0.49 -4.70 -5.68
N SER A 69 0.22 -5.89 -6.22
CA SER A 69 -0.64 -6.08 -7.39
C SER A 69 -2.04 -5.54 -7.15
N LYS A 70 -2.60 -5.74 -5.94
CA LYS A 70 -3.89 -5.14 -5.58
C LYS A 70 -3.85 -3.61 -5.65
N GLY A 71 -2.77 -2.99 -5.16
CA GLY A 71 -2.57 -1.54 -5.27
C GLY A 71 -2.51 -1.07 -6.72
N ILE A 72 -1.70 -1.72 -7.54
CA ILE A 72 -1.56 -1.38 -8.97
C ILE A 72 -2.90 -1.49 -9.69
N VAL A 73 -3.64 -2.58 -9.50
CA VAL A 73 -4.96 -2.77 -10.13
C VAL A 73 -5.93 -1.65 -9.72
N VAL A 74 -5.99 -1.33 -8.43
CA VAL A 74 -6.85 -0.25 -7.90
C VAL A 74 -6.51 1.10 -8.54
N TYR A 75 -5.23 1.47 -8.67
CA TYR A 75 -4.83 2.77 -9.23
C TYR A 75 -4.59 2.78 -10.74
N LYS A 76 -4.64 1.63 -11.42
CA LYS A 76 -4.70 1.54 -12.90
C LYS A 76 -6.10 1.95 -13.38
N ASN A 77 -7.13 1.57 -12.63
CA ASN A 77 -8.52 1.98 -12.87
C ASN A 77 -9.24 2.30 -11.55
N PRO A 78 -9.13 3.54 -11.03
CA PRO A 78 -9.67 3.93 -9.73
C PRO A 78 -11.21 4.02 -9.68
N ALA A 79 -11.92 3.53 -10.70
CA ALA A 79 -13.37 3.44 -10.72
C ALA A 79 -13.86 2.56 -9.55
N GLY A 80 -14.25 3.20 -8.44
CA GLY A 80 -14.69 2.54 -7.21
C GLY A 80 -14.06 3.05 -5.92
N GLN A 81 -12.91 3.73 -5.97
CA GLN A 81 -12.29 4.41 -4.80
C GLN A 81 -12.63 5.90 -4.70
N GLY A 82 -13.66 6.33 -5.43
CA GLY A 82 -13.97 7.74 -5.66
C GLY A 82 -13.38 8.19 -6.99
N ALA A 83 -14.23 8.75 -7.86
CA ALA A 83 -13.87 9.17 -9.22
C ALA A 83 -12.78 10.28 -9.30
N HIS A 84 -12.19 10.66 -8.17
CA HIS A 84 -11.28 11.78 -7.98
C HIS A 84 -9.81 11.36 -7.73
N CYS A 85 -9.52 10.08 -7.51
CA CYS A 85 -8.13 9.67 -7.34
C CYS A 85 -7.40 9.56 -8.69
N ALA A 86 -6.18 10.12 -8.75
CA ALA A 86 -5.36 10.08 -9.96
C ALA A 86 -4.88 8.65 -10.24
N LYS A 87 -4.84 8.30 -11.53
CA LYS A 87 -4.15 7.09 -11.98
C LYS A 87 -2.67 7.19 -11.65
N VAL A 88 -2.07 6.09 -11.23
CA VAL A 88 -0.64 6.04 -10.90
C VAL A 88 0.10 5.34 -12.03
N SER A 89 1.07 6.03 -12.62
CA SER A 89 1.85 5.50 -13.74
C SER A 89 2.81 4.39 -13.30
N SER A 90 3.18 3.50 -14.22
CA SER A 90 4.21 2.48 -13.97
C SER A 90 5.54 3.10 -13.51
N ALA A 91 5.91 4.27 -14.04
CA ALA A 91 7.13 4.98 -13.64
C ALA A 91 7.08 5.41 -12.17
N THR A 92 5.93 5.89 -11.70
CA THR A 92 5.72 6.26 -10.28
C THR A 92 5.85 5.04 -9.36
N TRP A 93 5.27 3.90 -9.74
CA TRP A 93 5.45 2.66 -8.98
C TRP A 93 6.90 2.17 -8.95
N LEU A 94 7.66 2.32 -10.04
CA LEU A 94 9.08 1.98 -10.08
C LEU A 94 9.93 2.92 -9.22
N GLN A 95 9.57 4.21 -9.12
CA GLN A 95 10.19 5.15 -8.19
C GLN A 95 9.97 4.71 -6.73
N GLU A 96 8.77 4.25 -6.39
CA GLU A 96 8.49 3.70 -5.05
C GLU A 96 9.26 2.41 -4.79
N ALA A 97 9.43 1.54 -5.79
CA ALA A 97 10.28 0.35 -5.64
C ALA A 97 11.72 0.73 -5.30
N ALA A 98 12.29 1.74 -6.00
CA ALA A 98 13.62 2.25 -5.69
C ALA A 98 13.69 2.96 -4.33
N ALA A 99 12.58 3.54 -3.86
CA ALA A 99 12.50 4.15 -2.53
C ALA A 99 12.45 3.07 -1.43
N ALA A 100 11.67 2.01 -1.61
CA ALA A 100 11.61 0.87 -0.70
C ALA A 100 12.96 0.16 -0.58
N ASP A 101 13.67 0.00 -1.69
CA ASP A 101 15.03 -0.56 -1.75
C ASP A 101 16.01 0.26 -0.88
N ARG A 102 15.98 1.60 -1.02
CA ARG A 102 16.79 2.52 -0.20
C ARG A 102 16.43 2.51 1.29
N ARG A 103 15.20 2.11 1.64
CA ARG A 103 14.76 1.90 3.03
C ARG A 103 15.15 0.52 3.60
N GLY A 104 15.71 -0.37 2.78
CA GLY A 104 16.09 -1.72 3.17
C GLY A 104 15.00 -2.78 2.96
N SER A 105 13.89 -2.42 2.32
CA SER A 105 12.75 -3.32 2.03
C SER A 105 12.96 -4.00 0.66
N VAL A 106 14.01 -4.82 0.57
CA VAL A 106 14.52 -5.39 -0.70
C VAL A 106 13.50 -6.34 -1.34
N LYS A 107 12.79 -7.17 -0.55
CA LYS A 107 11.79 -8.10 -1.09
C LYS A 107 10.57 -7.34 -1.62
N THR A 108 10.15 -6.29 -0.92
CA THR A 108 9.07 -5.39 -1.36
C THR A 108 9.46 -4.69 -2.66
N ALA A 109 10.68 -4.17 -2.75
CA ALA A 109 11.18 -3.54 -3.97
C ALA A 109 11.19 -4.50 -5.16
N ALA A 110 11.70 -5.73 -4.97
CA ALA A 110 11.71 -6.76 -6.00
C ALA A 110 10.29 -7.19 -6.41
N ALA A 111 9.41 -7.42 -5.45
CA ALA A 111 8.01 -7.79 -5.69
C ALA A 111 7.26 -6.68 -6.42
N LEU A 112 7.53 -5.40 -6.10
CA LEU A 112 6.88 -4.26 -6.75
C LEU A 112 7.33 -4.13 -8.21
N ARG A 113 8.64 -4.26 -8.49
CA ARG A 113 9.14 -4.27 -9.89
C ARG A 113 8.48 -5.37 -10.72
N LYS A 114 8.36 -6.57 -10.15
CA LYS A 114 7.68 -7.70 -10.80
C LYS A 114 6.20 -7.42 -11.03
N ALA A 115 5.47 -6.98 -10.01
CA ALA A 115 4.04 -6.66 -10.12
C ALA A 115 3.79 -5.55 -11.16
N VAL A 116 4.65 -4.52 -11.23
CA VAL A 116 4.56 -3.50 -12.27
C VAL A 116 4.70 -4.13 -13.65
N ALA A 117 5.70 -4.97 -13.88
CA ALA A 117 5.92 -5.62 -15.18
C ALA A 117 4.73 -6.51 -15.61
N GLU A 118 4.10 -7.22 -14.66
CA GLU A 118 2.92 -8.06 -14.91
C GLU A 118 1.65 -7.26 -15.24
N HIS A 119 1.60 -6.00 -14.81
CA HIS A 119 0.42 -5.13 -14.97
C HIS A 119 0.64 -3.97 -15.96
N GLN A 120 1.68 -4.01 -16.79
CA GLN A 120 1.82 -3.07 -17.91
C GLN A 120 0.69 -3.31 -18.92
#